data_AF-A0A6P0KB10-F1
#
_entry.id   AF-A0A6P0KB10-F1
#
_cell.length_a   1.000
_cell.length_b   1.000
_cell.length_c   1.000
_cell.angle_alpha   90.00
_cell.angle_beta   90.00
_cell.angle_gamma   90.00
#
_symmetry.space_group_name_H-M   'P 1'
#
loop_
_entity.id
_entity.type
_entity.pdbx_description
1 polymer ?
#
loop_
_entity_poly.entity_id
_entity_poly.type
_entity_poly.pdbx_seq_one_letter_code
_entity_poly.pdbx_strand_id
1 'polypeptide(L)'
;MLQPTRVSSELASQHFFKYLVDDILWDLGRTEWMEKYNVHDLNIEAWAVGVWVKEAGTIISYKDLAATLEEIAYAKSEQLAIKKKGPKLFLVQGSQKPWYAVINHGDYIQCECLLWKQRHKRLRTECPGLFKAMGEKIFCHHTKAVELSLK
;
A
#
# COMPACT_ATOMS: atom_id res chain seq x y z
N MET A 1 17.01 -22.49 5.87
CA MET A 1 16.86 -21.02 5.85
C MET A 1 16.18 -20.65 4.54
N LEU A 2 14.95 -20.14 4.59
CA LEU A 2 14.35 -19.52 3.40
C LEU A 2 15.06 -18.19 3.21
N GLN A 3 15.78 -18.03 2.09
CA GLN A 3 16.30 -16.70 1.73
C GLN A 3 15.11 -15.74 1.70
N PRO A 4 15.17 -14.58 2.37
CA PRO A 4 14.15 -13.57 2.20
C PRO A 4 14.12 -13.23 0.71
N THR A 5 12.99 -13.47 0.05
CA THR A 5 12.77 -13.01 -1.33
C THR A 5 13.11 -11.53 -1.34
N ARG A 6 14.19 -11.17 -2.03
CA ARG A 6 14.69 -9.80 -2.06
C ARG A 6 13.60 -8.94 -2.69
N VAL A 7 12.97 -8.10 -1.88
CA VAL A 7 12.06 -7.08 -2.38
C VAL A 7 12.88 -6.16 -3.26
N SER A 8 12.42 -5.98 -4.49
CA SER A 8 13.03 -5.01 -5.40
C SER A 8 12.95 -3.58 -4.87
N SER A 9 13.85 -2.72 -5.37
CA SER A 9 13.85 -1.30 -5.03
C SER A 9 12.54 -0.60 -5.44
N GLU A 10 11.92 -0.96 -6.57
CA GLU A 10 10.70 -0.27 -7.00
C GLU A 10 9.44 -0.76 -6.29
N LEU A 11 9.40 -1.99 -5.76
CA LEU A 11 8.31 -2.40 -4.86
C LEU A 11 8.53 -1.79 -3.47
N ALA A 12 9.78 -1.78 -3.00
CA ALA A 12 10.14 -1.18 -1.73
C ALA A 12 9.81 0.32 -1.67
N SER A 13 10.10 1.09 -2.71
CA SER A 13 9.79 2.53 -2.76
C SER A 13 8.29 2.83 -2.69
N GLN A 14 7.43 1.85 -2.98
CA GLN A 14 5.98 2.03 -2.92
C GLN A 14 5.39 1.71 -1.55
N HIS A 15 6.05 0.91 -0.71
CA HIS A 15 5.46 0.31 0.50
C HIS A 15 6.33 0.50 1.75
N PHE A 16 7.62 0.79 1.60
CA PHE A 16 8.61 0.84 2.69
C PHE A 16 9.40 2.15 2.67
N PHE A 17 8.79 3.27 2.29
CA PHE A 17 9.47 4.56 2.29
C PHE A 17 9.46 5.18 3.69
N LYS A 18 10.52 5.93 4.03
CA LYS A 18 10.81 6.36 5.41
C LYS A 18 9.68 7.12 6.08
N TYR A 19 9.00 8.01 5.36
CA TYR A 19 7.86 8.77 5.89
C TYR A 19 6.65 7.89 6.24
N LEU A 20 6.34 6.88 5.42
CA LEU A 20 5.28 5.93 5.77
C LEU A 20 5.64 5.12 7.01
N VAL A 21 6.91 4.73 7.13
CA VAL A 21 7.40 4.02 8.32
C VAL A 21 7.31 4.91 9.56
N ASP A 22 7.68 6.19 9.44
CA ASP A 22 7.54 7.20 10.49
C ASP A 22 6.07 7.35 10.94
N ASP A 23 5.15 7.55 10.01
CA ASP A 23 3.70 7.64 10.30
C ASP A 23 3.22 6.40 11.07
N ILE A 24 3.62 5.19 10.65
CA ILE A 24 3.22 3.95 11.32
C ILE A 24 3.84 3.84 12.72
N LEU A 25 5.10 4.24 12.89
CA LEU A 25 5.74 4.23 14.22
C LEU A 25 5.04 5.19 15.17
N TRP A 26 4.62 6.35 14.67
CA TRP A 26 3.85 7.33 15.42
C TRP A 26 2.50 6.76 15.86
N ASP A 27 1.73 6.16 14.94
CA ASP A 27 0.43 5.55 15.22
C ASP A 27 0.53 4.37 16.21
N LEU A 28 1.64 3.64 16.19
CA LEU A 28 1.94 2.57 17.13
C LEU A 28 2.50 3.07 18.47
N GLY A 29 2.69 4.37 18.66
CA GLY A 29 3.26 4.97 19.87
C GLY A 29 4.75 4.65 20.08
N ARG A 30 5.48 4.30 19.02
CA ARG A 30 6.88 3.88 19.04
C ARG A 30 7.80 5.04 18.63
N THR A 31 7.80 6.11 19.41
CA THR A 31 8.44 7.40 19.05
C THR A 31 9.77 7.67 19.77
N GLU A 32 10.23 6.80 20.67
CA GLU A 32 11.46 7.01 21.47
C GLU A 32 12.73 7.23 20.60
N TRP A 33 12.76 6.67 19.40
CA TRP A 33 13.89 6.86 18.46
C TRP A 33 14.07 8.32 18.02
N MET A 34 13.01 9.13 18.08
CA MET A 34 13.03 10.54 17.67
C MET A 34 13.89 11.40 18.59
N GLU A 35 14.29 10.90 19.77
CA GLU A 35 15.21 11.59 20.67
C GLU A 35 16.63 11.70 20.08
N LYS A 36 17.01 10.79 19.18
CA LYS A 36 18.39 10.64 18.66
C LYS A 36 18.49 10.67 17.14
N TYR A 37 17.42 10.37 16.44
CA TYR A 37 17.42 10.19 14.99
C TYR A 37 16.29 11.01 14.36
N ASN A 38 16.48 11.40 13.09
CA ASN A 38 15.40 11.94 12.27
C ASN A 38 14.91 10.90 11.24
N VAL A 39 13.79 11.19 10.56
CA VAL A 39 13.18 10.28 9.59
C VAL A 39 14.15 9.83 8.49
N HIS A 40 15.07 10.69 8.07
CA HIS A 40 16.05 10.37 7.04
C HIS A 40 17.12 9.38 7.50
N ASP A 41 17.32 9.23 8.81
CA ASP A 41 18.29 8.29 9.38
C ASP A 41 17.75 6.86 9.44
N LEU A 42 16.43 6.66 9.33
CA LEU A 42 15.79 5.35 9.46
C LEU A 42 16.33 4.34 8.43
N ASN A 43 16.83 3.21 8.93
CA ASN A 43 17.26 2.05 8.18
C ASN A 43 16.17 0.98 8.24
N ILE A 44 15.65 0.62 7.07
CA ILE A 44 14.44 -0.18 6.91
C ILE A 44 14.79 -1.46 6.14
N GLU A 45 14.42 -2.62 6.69
CA GLU A 45 14.65 -3.91 6.07
C GLU A 45 13.38 -4.76 6.04
N ALA A 46 13.07 -5.33 4.87
CA ALA A 46 11.95 -6.26 4.73
C ALA A 46 12.31 -7.65 5.31
N TRP A 47 11.51 -8.12 6.25
CA TRP A 47 11.67 -9.39 6.95
C TRP A 47 10.44 -10.28 6.72
N ALA A 48 10.54 -11.57 7.05
CA ALA A 48 9.43 -12.52 6.81
C ALA A 48 8.10 -12.12 7.49
N VAL A 49 8.19 -11.42 8.63
CA VAL A 49 7.03 -11.05 9.47
C VAL A 49 6.61 -9.58 9.33
N GLY A 50 7.37 -8.77 8.59
CA GLY A 50 7.14 -7.34 8.54
C GLY A 50 8.36 -6.54 8.07
N VAL A 51 8.49 -5.35 8.60
CA VAL A 51 9.54 -4.40 8.27
C VAL A 51 10.31 -4.06 9.53
N TRP A 52 11.58 -4.42 9.58
CA TRP A 52 12.48 -4.05 10.67
C TRP A 52 12.92 -2.60 10.50
N VAL A 53 12.79 -1.82 11.57
CA VAL A 53 13.28 -0.44 11.65
C VAL A 53 14.37 -0.41 12.72
N LYS A 54 15.61 -0.25 12.27
CA LYS A 54 16.79 -0.45 13.12
C LYS A 54 16.86 0.56 14.27
N GLU A 55 16.68 1.84 13.97
CA GLU A 55 16.79 2.95 14.93
C GLU A 55 15.66 2.93 15.97
N ALA A 56 14.49 2.41 15.58
CA ALA A 56 13.36 2.18 16.48
C ALA A 56 13.43 0.84 17.21
N GLY A 57 14.42 -0.01 16.91
CA GLY A 57 14.58 -1.31 17.54
C GLY A 57 13.33 -2.20 17.44
N THR A 58 12.54 -2.06 16.37
CA THR A 58 11.20 -2.66 16.30
C THR A 58 10.81 -3.16 14.91
N ILE A 59 9.89 -4.13 14.88
CA ILE A 59 9.26 -4.64 13.64
C ILE A 59 7.87 -4.02 13.50
N ILE A 60 7.62 -3.37 12.37
CA ILE A 60 6.26 -3.05 11.91
C ILE A 60 5.70 -4.30 11.23
N SER A 61 4.58 -4.82 11.71
CA SER A 61 4.00 -6.03 11.12
C SER A 61 3.44 -5.73 9.72
N TYR A 62 3.36 -6.75 8.86
CA TYR A 62 2.67 -6.57 7.58
C TYR A 62 1.19 -6.24 7.72
N LYS A 63 0.57 -6.57 8.85
CA LYS A 63 -0.82 -6.21 9.15
C LYS A 63 -0.96 -4.71 9.38
N ASP A 64 -0.09 -4.13 10.21
CA ASP A 64 -0.10 -2.68 10.50
C ASP A 64 0.21 -1.88 9.23
N LEU A 65 1.17 -2.37 8.44
CA LEU A 65 1.49 -1.77 7.15
C LEU A 65 0.32 -1.85 6.15
N ALA A 66 -0.36 -3.00 6.07
CA ALA A 66 -1.51 -3.17 5.18
C ALA A 66 -2.67 -2.24 5.57
N ALA A 67 -2.97 -2.12 6.86
CA ALA A 67 -3.99 -1.22 7.38
C ALA A 67 -3.69 0.24 7.01
N THR A 68 -2.46 0.70 7.25
CA THR A 68 -2.05 2.07 6.92
C THR A 68 -2.09 2.34 5.42
N LEU A 69 -1.63 1.40 4.60
CA LEU A 69 -1.72 1.52 3.13
C LEU A 69 -3.18 1.58 2.65
N GLU A 70 -4.09 0.87 3.32
CA GLU A 70 -5.52 0.90 3.05
C GLU A 70 -6.13 2.26 3.40
N GLU A 71 -5.80 2.79 4.58
CA GLU A 71 -6.25 4.10 5.06
C GLU A 71 -5.77 5.23 4.16
N ILE A 72 -4.49 5.24 3.77
CA ILE A 72 -3.95 6.22 2.82
C ILE A 72 -4.66 6.13 1.48
N ALA A 73 -4.93 4.91 0.99
CA ALA A 73 -5.66 4.72 -0.25
C ALA A 73 -7.10 5.21 -0.15
N TYR A 74 -7.75 4.98 1.00
CA TYR A 74 -9.08 5.47 1.31
C TYR A 74 -9.12 7.00 1.35
N ALA A 75 -8.26 7.65 2.14
CA ALA A 75 -8.22 9.10 2.27
C ALA A 75 -7.97 9.78 0.91
N LYS A 76 -7.06 9.23 0.10
CA LYS A 76 -6.78 9.72 -1.26
C LYS A 76 -7.90 9.43 -2.27
N SER A 77 -8.83 8.54 -1.93
CA SER A 77 -9.97 8.22 -2.78
C SER A 77 -11.15 9.16 -2.57
N GLU A 78 -11.19 9.85 -1.43
CA GLU A 78 -12.24 10.81 -1.13
C GLU A 78 -12.25 11.88 -2.22
N GLN A 79 -13.46 12.24 -2.66
CA GLN A 79 -13.71 13.27 -3.67
C GLN A 79 -13.27 12.93 -5.11
N LEU A 80 -12.76 11.72 -5.39
CA LEU A 80 -12.51 11.33 -6.77
C LEU A 80 -13.83 11.20 -7.54
N ALA A 81 -13.94 11.91 -8.66
CA ALA A 81 -15.11 11.77 -9.53
C ALA A 81 -15.15 10.35 -10.15
N ILE A 82 -16.34 9.75 -10.17
CA ILE A 82 -16.58 8.40 -10.70
C ILE A 82 -17.68 8.46 -11.76
N LYS A 83 -17.44 7.86 -12.93
CA LYS A 83 -18.45 7.64 -13.97
C LYS A 83 -18.67 6.14 -14.15
N LYS A 84 -19.86 5.65 -13.80
CA LYS A 84 -20.26 4.26 -14.09
C LYS A 84 -20.53 4.12 -15.59
N LYS A 85 -19.88 3.16 -16.24
CA LYS A 85 -20.04 2.86 -17.69
C LYS A 85 -20.70 1.52 -17.95
N GLY A 86 -20.92 0.72 -16.91
CA GLY A 86 -21.68 -0.52 -16.97
C GLY A 86 -21.78 -1.18 -15.60
N PRO A 87 -22.27 -2.42 -15.52
CA PRO A 87 -22.40 -3.15 -14.25
C PRO A 87 -21.04 -3.34 -13.53
N LYS A 88 -19.97 -3.52 -14.32
CA LYS A 88 -18.63 -3.82 -13.82
C LYS A 88 -17.58 -2.74 -14.11
N LEU A 89 -17.86 -1.79 -14.99
CA LEU A 89 -16.88 -0.82 -15.49
C LEU A 89 -17.14 0.58 -14.95
N PHE A 90 -16.08 1.17 -14.40
CA PHE A 90 -16.05 2.52 -13.85
C PHE A 90 -14.88 3.30 -14.47
N LEU A 91 -15.08 4.59 -14.66
CA LEU A 91 -14.00 5.54 -14.93
C LEU A 91 -13.81 6.38 -13.67
N VAL A 92 -12.61 6.39 -13.11
CA VAL A 92 -12.28 7.19 -11.93
C VAL A 92 -11.31 8.28 -12.34
N GLN A 93 -11.52 9.50 -11.82
CA GLN A 93 -10.65 10.63 -12.07
C GLN A 93 -9.20 10.31 -11.72
N GLY A 94 -8.29 10.74 -12.59
CA GLY A 94 -6.85 10.56 -12.43
C GLY A 94 -6.06 11.85 -12.51
N SER A 95 -4.80 11.80 -12.08
CA SER A 95 -3.86 12.92 -12.16
C SER A 95 -3.02 12.92 -13.45
N GLN A 96 -2.52 11.75 -13.89
CA GLN A 96 -1.70 11.65 -15.10
C GLN A 96 -2.54 11.44 -16.37
N LYS A 97 -3.75 10.91 -16.21
CA LYS A 97 -4.76 10.77 -17.25
C LYS A 97 -6.09 11.26 -16.69
N PRO A 98 -6.97 11.87 -17.50
CA PRO A 98 -8.24 12.38 -17.01
C PRO A 98 -9.11 11.32 -16.34
N TRP A 99 -9.06 10.08 -16.86
CA TRP A 99 -9.82 8.95 -16.37
C TRP A 99 -8.97 7.68 -16.39
N TYR A 100 -9.09 6.88 -15.34
CA TYR A 100 -8.60 5.52 -15.28
C TYR A 100 -9.76 4.52 -15.29
N ALA A 101 -9.65 3.48 -16.11
CA ALA A 101 -10.56 2.34 -16.08
C ALA A 101 -10.37 1.51 -14.80
N VAL A 102 -11.49 1.24 -14.12
CA VAL A 102 -11.58 0.36 -12.95
C VAL A 102 -12.67 -0.67 -13.20
N ILE A 103 -12.33 -1.95 -13.01
CA ILE A 103 -13.21 -3.09 -13.27
C ILE A 103 -13.47 -3.83 -11.95
N ASN A 104 -14.74 -4.00 -11.60
CA ASN A 104 -15.16 -4.83 -10.47
C ASN A 104 -15.44 -6.27 -10.95
N HIS A 105 -14.66 -7.22 -10.45
CA HIS A 105 -14.83 -8.65 -10.75
C HIS A 105 -15.72 -9.38 -9.73
N GLY A 106 -16.06 -8.73 -8.61
CA GLY A 106 -16.86 -9.26 -7.51
C GLY A 106 -16.00 -9.60 -6.29
N ASP A 107 -14.95 -10.39 -6.50
CA ASP A 107 -13.97 -10.79 -5.49
C ASP A 107 -12.82 -9.78 -5.35
N TYR A 108 -12.40 -9.16 -6.45
CA TYR A 108 -11.41 -8.09 -6.48
C TYR A 108 -11.76 -6.95 -7.43
N ILE A 109 -11.12 -5.79 -7.20
CA ILE A 109 -11.23 -4.61 -8.06
C ILE A 109 -9.88 -4.40 -8.76
N GLN A 110 -9.94 -4.33 -10.08
CA GLN A 110 -8.79 -4.08 -10.95
C GLN A 110 -8.75 -2.63 -11.39
N CYS A 111 -7.58 -2.00 -11.34
CA CYS A 111 -7.38 -0.66 -11.87
C CYS A 111 -6.25 -0.65 -12.92
N GLU A 112 -6.40 0.16 -13.97
CA GLU A 112 -5.36 0.27 -14.99
C GLU A 112 -4.19 1.20 -14.60
N CYS A 113 -4.25 1.87 -13.45
CA CYS A 113 -3.21 2.80 -13.01
C CYS A 113 -1.88 2.07 -12.76
N LEU A 114 -0.77 2.79 -12.93
CA LEU A 114 0.56 2.21 -12.84
C LEU A 114 0.83 1.58 -11.46
N LEU A 115 0.40 2.24 -10.38
CA LEU A 115 0.54 1.76 -9.02
C LEU A 115 -0.13 0.38 -8.85
N TRP A 116 -1.38 0.24 -9.30
CA TRP A 116 -2.09 -1.04 -9.23
C TRP A 116 -1.37 -2.12 -10.04
N LYS A 117 -0.98 -1.82 -11.29
CA LYS A 117 -0.29 -2.78 -12.17
C LYS A 117 1.02 -3.28 -11.57
N GLN A 118 1.83 -2.37 -11.02
CA GLN A 118 3.11 -2.71 -10.40
C GLN A 118 2.92 -3.54 -9.13
N ARG A 119 1.99 -3.15 -8.26
CA ARG A 119 1.66 -3.91 -7.05
C ARG A 119 1.15 -5.31 -7.40
N HIS A 120 0.17 -5.42 -8.28
CA HIS A 120 -0.41 -6.69 -8.71
C HIS A 120 0.65 -7.64 -9.30
N LYS A 121 1.56 -7.12 -10.14
CA LYS A 121 2.62 -7.93 -10.76
C LYS A 121 3.61 -8.50 -9.73
N ARG A 122 3.91 -7.77 -8.67
CA ARG A 122 5.12 -8.01 -7.84
C ARG A 122 4.83 -8.46 -6.43
N LEU A 123 3.75 -7.96 -5.82
CA LEU A 123 3.52 -8.14 -4.38
C LEU A 123 3.40 -9.62 -4.01
N ARG A 124 2.68 -10.41 -4.83
CA ARG A 124 2.50 -11.85 -4.64
C ARG A 124 3.82 -12.64 -4.63
N THR A 125 4.81 -12.22 -5.41
CA THR A 125 6.08 -12.95 -5.57
C THR A 125 7.19 -12.41 -4.70
N GLU A 126 7.27 -11.08 -4.53
CA GLU A 126 8.37 -10.41 -3.84
C GLU A 126 8.07 -10.14 -2.37
N CYS A 127 6.80 -9.95 -2.00
CA CYS A 127 6.38 -9.68 -0.62
C CYS A 127 5.05 -10.38 -0.28
N PRO A 128 5.01 -11.73 -0.31
CA PRO A 128 3.78 -12.50 -0.13
C PRO A 128 3.12 -12.30 1.25
N GLY A 129 3.91 -11.98 2.28
CA GLY A 129 3.38 -11.68 3.61
C GLY A 129 2.49 -10.43 3.62
N LEU A 130 2.93 -9.37 2.94
CA LEU A 130 2.13 -8.16 2.77
C LEU A 130 0.91 -8.40 1.87
N PHE A 131 1.06 -9.17 0.79
CA PHE A 131 -0.09 -9.52 -0.06
C PHE A 131 -1.20 -10.22 0.72
N LYS A 132 -0.83 -11.18 1.58
CA LYS A 132 -1.77 -11.87 2.47
C LYS A 132 -2.39 -10.92 3.50
N ALA A 133 -1.58 -10.03 4.09
CA ALA A 133 -2.08 -9.03 5.04
C ALA A 133 -3.10 -8.06 4.42
N MET A 134 -2.98 -7.77 3.12
CA MET A 134 -3.94 -6.99 2.34
C MET A 134 -5.18 -7.79 1.90
N GLY A 135 -5.35 -9.03 2.38
CA GLY A 135 -6.46 -9.90 1.99
C GLY A 135 -6.42 -10.29 0.51
N GLU A 136 -5.21 -10.41 -0.05
CA GLU A 136 -4.96 -10.72 -1.47
C GLU A 136 -5.56 -9.68 -2.45
N LYS A 137 -5.78 -8.46 -1.96
CA LYS A 137 -6.26 -7.31 -2.74
C LYS A 137 -5.14 -6.30 -2.94
N ILE A 138 -5.26 -5.52 -4.01
CA ILE A 138 -4.34 -4.40 -4.29
C ILE A 138 -5.09 -3.10 -4.05
N PHE A 139 -4.55 -2.28 -3.16
CA PHE A 139 -5.10 -0.96 -2.88
C PHE A 139 -4.46 0.07 -3.81
N CYS A 140 -5.29 0.84 -4.50
CA CYS A 140 -4.96 2.19 -4.95
C CYS A 140 -6.17 3.09 -4.67
N HIS A 141 -5.99 4.41 -4.71
CA HIS A 141 -7.11 5.32 -4.46
C HIS A 141 -8.27 5.13 -5.47
N HIS A 142 -8.01 4.70 -6.71
CA HIS A 142 -9.08 4.41 -7.66
C HIS A 142 -9.87 3.14 -7.32
N THR A 143 -9.21 2.07 -6.84
CA THR A 143 -9.94 0.86 -6.43
C THR A 143 -10.77 1.15 -5.19
N LYS A 144 -10.25 1.95 -4.25
CA LYS A 144 -10.98 2.40 -3.06
C LYS A 144 -12.16 3.31 -3.40
N ALA A 145 -12.00 4.24 -4.34
CA ALA A 145 -13.11 5.08 -4.81
C ALA A 145 -14.28 4.22 -5.32
N VAL A 146 -14.00 3.21 -6.15
CA VAL A 146 -15.03 2.29 -6.63
C VAL A 146 -15.63 1.45 -5.50
N GLU A 147 -14.81 0.92 -4.59
CA GLU A 147 -15.29 0.18 -3.42
C GLU A 147 -16.28 1.00 -2.58
N LEU A 148 -15.99 2.28 -2.35
CA LEU A 148 -16.87 3.18 -1.61
C LEU A 148 -18.16 3.51 -2.37
N SER A 149 -18.10 3.63 -3.69
CA SER A 149 -19.29 3.87 -4.52
C SER A 149 -20.26 2.68 -4.59
N LEU A 150 -19.82 1.51 -4.14
CA LEU A 150 -20.60 0.27 -4.13
C LEU A 150 -21.24 -0.05 -2.77
N LYS A 151 -20.86 0.68 -1.71
CA LYS A 151 -21.47 0.60 -0.38
C LYS A 151 -22.73 1.46 -0.34
#